data_AF-A7T4S1-F1
#
_entry.id   AF-A7T4S1-F1
#
_cell.length_a   1.000
_cell.length_b   1.000
_cell.length_c   1.000
_cell.angle_alpha   90.00
_cell.angle_beta   90.00
_cell.angle_gamma   90.00
#
_symmetry.space_group_name_H-M   'P 1'
#
loop_
_entity.id
_entity.type
_entity.pdbx_description
1 polymer ?
#
loop_
_entity_poly.entity_id
_entity_poly.type
_entity_poly.pdbx_seq_one_letter_code
_entity_poly.pdbx_strand_id
1 'polypeptide(L)'
;EYLQINLLVLKYITKVATQGKNEVGGSQWVTRYRLDYSQDGTNWLVYKVYTYNIFTYTLKSGNIDRNSVVTHVIQDPFKAVMVRFVVQEWSVHICMRVEVYGCSTQ
;
A
#
# COMPACT_ATOMS: atom_id res chain seq x y z
N GLU A 1 -3.68 9.14 -9.17
CA GLU A 1 -3.38 7.74 -9.55
C GLU A 1 -3.50 6.75 -8.40
N TYR A 2 -3.95 5.53 -8.72
CA TYR A 2 -3.94 4.39 -7.81
C TYR A 2 -3.58 3.10 -8.55
N LEU A 3 -2.97 2.16 -7.84
CA LEU A 3 -2.86 0.76 -8.25
C LEU A 3 -3.87 -0.06 -7.44
N GLN A 4 -4.76 -0.79 -8.11
CA GLN A 4 -5.76 -1.64 -7.47
C GLN A 4 -5.42 -3.12 -7.63
N ILE A 5 -5.53 -3.86 -6.54
CA ILE A 5 -5.37 -5.32 -6.50
C ILE A 5 -6.72 -5.93 -6.10
N ASN A 6 -7.21 -6.88 -6.89
CA ASN A 6 -8.36 -7.70 -6.55
C ASN A 6 -7.86 -9.06 -6.04
N LEU A 7 -8.16 -9.37 -4.77
CA LEU A 7 -7.77 -10.61 -4.10
C LEU A 7 -8.74 -11.76 -4.38
N LEU A 8 -9.80 -11.50 -5.15
CA LEU A 8 -10.89 -12.40 -5.57
C LEU A 8 -11.79 -12.89 -4.44
N VAL A 9 -11.23 -13.10 -3.25
CA VAL A 9 -11.92 -13.53 -2.04
C VAL A 9 -11.53 -12.63 -0.87
N LEU A 10 -12.39 -12.57 0.14
CA LEU A 10 -12.14 -11.76 1.33
C LEU A 10 -10.93 -12.32 2.10
N LYS A 11 -9.92 -11.48 2.32
CA LYS A 11 -8.70 -11.82 3.07
C LYS A 11 -8.47 -10.82 4.20
N TYR A 12 -7.81 -11.25 5.28
CA TYR A 12 -7.21 -10.32 6.23
C TYR A 12 -5.92 -9.77 5.66
N ILE A 13 -5.76 -8.45 5.67
CA ILE A 13 -4.54 -7.76 5.24
C ILE A 13 -3.74 -7.39 6.49
N THR A 14 -2.51 -7.89 6.56
CA THR A 14 -1.67 -7.79 7.77
C THR A 14 -0.38 -7.02 7.53
N LYS A 15 0.09 -6.96 6.28
CA LYS A 15 1.29 -6.22 5.90
C LYS A 15 1.25 -5.89 4.42
N VAL A 16 1.88 -4.80 4.03
CA VAL A 16 2.19 -4.49 2.63
C VAL A 16 3.68 -4.24 2.47
N ALA A 17 4.22 -4.50 1.27
CA ALA A 17 5.56 -4.08 0.90
C ALA A 17 5.54 -3.32 -0.41
N THR A 18 6.42 -2.32 -0.54
CA THR A 18 6.59 -1.55 -1.77
C THR A 18 8.06 -1.44 -2.14
N GLN A 19 8.33 -1.34 -3.44
CA GLN A 19 9.66 -1.17 -4.01
C GLN A 19 9.58 -0.25 -5.24
N GLY A 20 10.63 0.52 -5.52
CA GLY A 20 10.69 1.36 -6.74
C GLY A 20 10.97 0.57 -8.02
N LYS A 21 11.27 1.26 -9.12
CA LYS A 21 11.57 0.64 -10.43
C LYS A 21 13.02 0.16 -10.53
N ASN A 22 13.25 -1.15 -10.53
CA ASN A 22 14.59 -1.74 -10.69
C ASN A 22 14.93 -2.03 -12.16
N GLU A 23 15.11 -0.96 -12.95
CA GLU A 23 15.62 -1.06 -14.33
C GLU A 23 16.85 -0.18 -14.54
N VAL A 24 17.74 -0.60 -15.44
CA VAL A 24 18.91 0.18 -15.87
C VAL A 24 18.43 1.51 -16.48
N GLY A 25 18.95 2.63 -15.99
CA GLY A 25 18.56 3.98 -16.43
C GLY A 25 17.31 4.57 -15.78
N GLY A 26 16.60 3.83 -14.91
CA GLY A 26 15.44 4.32 -14.17
C GLY A 26 15.71 4.41 -12.67
N SER A 27 15.52 5.57 -12.07
CA SER A 27 15.49 5.77 -10.61
C SER A 27 14.18 6.48 -10.24
N GLN A 28 13.11 5.70 -10.11
CA GLN A 28 11.73 6.17 -9.97
C GLN A 28 11.02 5.36 -8.89
N TRP A 29 10.31 6.03 -7.99
CA TRP A 29 9.59 5.38 -6.90
C TRP A 29 8.54 6.29 -6.29
N VAL A 30 7.54 5.69 -5.63
CA VAL A 30 6.57 6.40 -4.80
C VAL A 30 7.13 6.56 -3.39
N THR A 31 7.13 7.81 -2.90
CA THR A 31 7.65 8.17 -1.58
C THR A 31 6.56 8.17 -0.51
N ARG A 32 5.30 8.45 -0.90
CA ARG A 32 4.14 8.40 -0.01
C ARG A 32 2.91 7.88 -0.72
N TYR A 33 2.17 7.05 0.00
CA TYR A 33 0.89 6.50 -0.45
C TYR A 33 -0.02 6.28 0.75
N ARG A 34 -1.30 6.09 0.46
CA ARG A 34 -2.27 5.55 1.41
C ARG A 34 -2.87 4.26 0.90
N LEU A 35 -3.51 3.51 1.79
CA LEU A 35 -4.26 2.32 1.45
C LEU A 35 -5.75 2.62 1.52
N ASP A 36 -6.44 2.48 0.41
CA ASP A 36 -7.90 2.39 0.38
C ASP A 36 -8.25 0.91 0.19
N TYR A 37 -9.32 0.42 0.82
CA TYR A 37 -9.73 -0.98 0.74
C TYR A 37 -11.24 -1.11 0.62
N SER A 38 -11.68 -2.22 0.04
CA SER A 38 -13.09 -2.55 -0.10
C SER A 38 -13.34 -3.98 0.37
N GLN A 39 -14.41 -4.16 1.13
CA GLN A 39 -14.86 -5.46 1.66
C GLN A 39 -15.91 -6.12 0.76
N ASP A 40 -16.65 -5.32 0.00
CA ASP A 40 -17.75 -5.73 -0.87
C ASP A 40 -17.45 -5.53 -2.37
N GLY A 41 -16.30 -4.94 -2.70
CA GLY A 41 -15.88 -4.63 -4.07
C GLY A 41 -16.46 -3.33 -4.63
N THR A 42 -17.30 -2.62 -3.88
CA THR A 42 -18.02 -1.42 -4.35
C THR A 42 -17.74 -0.21 -3.46
N ASN A 43 -17.84 -0.36 -2.14
CA ASN A 43 -17.62 0.71 -1.17
C ASN A 43 -16.15 0.74 -0.73
N TRP A 44 -15.58 1.95 -0.68
CA TRP A 44 -14.17 2.16 -0.34
C TRP A 44 -14.02 2.80 1.04
N LEU A 45 -13.16 2.19 1.84
CA LEU A 45 -12.74 2.66 3.15
C LEU A 45 -11.26 3.04 3.08
N VAL A 46 -10.83 3.99 3.92
CA VAL A 46 -9.42 4.39 4.01
C VAL A 46 -8.81 3.75 5.25
N TYR A 47 -7.66 3.09 5.09
CA TYR A 47 -6.90 2.56 6.22
C TYR A 47 -6.35 3.71 7.06
N LYS A 48 -6.63 3.68 8.36
CA LYS A 48 -6.16 4.67 9.33
C LYS A 48 -4.87 4.18 9.95
N VAL A 49 -3.85 5.02 9.91
CA VAL A 49 -2.56 4.80 10.53
C VAL A 49 -2.55 5.53 11.87
N TYR A 50 -2.34 4.82 12.96
CA TYR A 50 -2.12 5.42 14.27
C TYR A 50 -0.62 5.46 14.57
N THR A 51 -0.04 6.66 14.70
CA THR A 51 1.39 6.83 15.00
C THR A 51 1.59 8.12 15.77
N TYR A 52 2.48 8.11 16.78
CA TYR A 52 2.75 9.28 17.63
C TYR A 52 1.49 9.90 18.24
N ASN A 53 0.53 9.07 18.68
CA ASN A 53 -0.76 9.46 19.23
C ASN A 53 -1.67 10.27 18.29
N ILE A 54 -1.43 10.23 16.97
CA ILE A 54 -2.22 10.93 15.96
C ILE A 54 -2.68 9.94 14.90
N PHE A 55 -3.94 10.06 14.48
CA PHE A 55 -4.47 9.35 13.31
C PHE A 55 -4.07 10.09 12.03
N THR A 56 -3.47 9.35 11.10
CA THR A 56 -3.16 9.82 9.75
C THR A 56 -3.67 8.81 8.73
N TYR A 57 -3.84 9.25 7.49
CA TYR A 57 -4.25 8.38 6.37
C TYR A 57 -3.07 8.01 5.48
N THR A 58 -1.90 8.60 5.70
CA THR A 58 -0.74 8.48 4.83
C THR A 58 0.32 7.62 5.50
N LEU A 59 0.83 6.63 4.78
CA LEU A 59 2.03 5.93 5.18
C LEU A 59 3.23 6.82 4.80
N LYS A 60 3.80 7.50 5.80
CA LYS A 60 4.77 8.58 5.63
C LYS A 60 6.22 8.14 5.34
N SER A 61 6.46 6.84 5.22
CA SER A 61 7.78 6.25 4.93
C SER A 61 7.68 5.25 3.78
N GLY A 62 7.32 5.71 2.57
CA GLY A 62 7.38 4.86 1.37
C GLY A 62 8.83 4.61 0.94
N ASN A 63 9.05 4.39 -0.35
CA ASN A 63 10.41 4.12 -0.84
C ASN A 63 11.27 5.40 -0.84
N ILE A 64 12.56 5.25 -0.54
CA ILE A 64 13.57 6.33 -0.63
C ILE A 64 14.54 6.15 -1.80
N ASP A 65 14.49 4.97 -2.42
CA ASP A 65 15.29 4.61 -3.58
C ASP A 65 14.55 3.54 -4.41
N ARG A 66 15.16 3.11 -5.52
CA ARG A 66 14.54 2.16 -6.46
C ARG A 66 14.59 0.69 -6.05
N ASN A 67 15.45 0.32 -5.10
CA ASN A 67 15.86 -1.06 -4.80
C ASN A 67 15.47 -1.54 -3.40
N SER A 68 15.37 -0.66 -2.41
CA SER A 68 15.04 -1.02 -1.05
C SER A 68 13.56 -1.37 -0.95
N VAL A 69 13.27 -2.55 -0.40
CA VAL A 69 11.91 -2.96 -0.07
C VAL A 69 11.52 -2.29 1.23
N VAL A 70 10.40 -1.59 1.22
CA VAL A 70 9.85 -0.95 2.41
C VAL A 70 8.57 -1.66 2.81
N THR A 71 8.50 -2.12 4.05
CA THR A 71 7.36 -2.87 4.59
C THR A 71 6.59 -2.06 5.61
N HIS A 72 5.26 -2.12 5.53
CA HIS A 72 4.37 -1.58 6.55
C HIS A 72 3.52 -2.69 7.13
N VAL A 73 3.70 -2.97 8.42
CA VAL A 73 2.81 -3.84 9.19
C VAL A 73 1.53 -3.07 9.49
N ILE A 74 0.39 -3.68 9.19
CA ILE A 74 -0.93 -3.13 9.45
C ILE A 74 -1.22 -3.39 10.93
N GLN A 75 -1.24 -2.32 11.73
CA GLN A 75 -1.45 -2.39 13.19
C GLN A 75 -2.83 -2.95 13.52
N ASP A 76 -3.84 -2.52 12.75
CA ASP A 76 -5.20 -3.03 12.83
C ASP A 76 -5.52 -3.80 11.53
N PRO A 77 -5.26 -5.12 11.47
CA PRO A 77 -5.57 -5.92 10.30
C PRO A 77 -7.02 -5.74 9.84
N PHE A 78 -7.22 -5.41 8.58
CA PHE A 78 -8.54 -5.20 8.00
C PHE A 78 -8.87 -6.28 6.99
N LYS A 79 -10.16 -6.59 6.82
CA LYS A 79 -10.62 -7.49 5.76
C LYS A 79 -10.77 -6.71 4.46
N ALA A 80 -10.39 -7.30 3.34
CA ALA A 80 -10.58 -6.71 2.01
C ALA A 80 -10.70 -7.79 0.92
N VAL A 81 -11.53 -7.52 -0.08
CA VAL A 81 -11.50 -8.17 -1.40
C VAL A 81 -10.66 -7.37 -2.39
N MET A 82 -10.59 -6.05 -2.21
CA MET A 82 -9.77 -5.16 -3.04
C MET A 82 -8.94 -4.21 -2.18
N VAL A 83 -7.71 -3.95 -2.62
CA VAL A 83 -6.79 -2.99 -1.99
C VAL A 83 -6.27 -2.03 -3.04
N ARG A 84 -6.26 -0.75 -2.73
CA ARG A 84 -5.71 0.33 -3.56
C ARG A 84 -4.51 0.95 -2.87
N PHE A 85 -3.40 1.01 -3.59
CA PHE A 85 -2.27 1.87 -3.27
C PHE A 85 -2.51 3.22 -3.94
N VAL A 86 -3.00 4.20 -3.18
CA VAL A 86 -3.28 5.54 -3.71
C VAL A 86 -2.06 6.41 -3.52
N VAL A 87 -1.48 6.82 -4.64
CA VAL A 87 -0.22 7.58 -4.68
C VAL A 87 -0.48 9.01 -4.21
N GLN A 88 0.42 9.52 -3.36
CA GLN A 88 0.36 10.89 -2.86
C GLN A 88 1.59 11.70 -3.25
N GLU A 89 2.79 11.12 -3.16
CA GLU A 89 4.06 11.76 -3.54
C GLU A 89 4.99 10.74 -4.19
N TRP A 90 5.85 11.19 -5.10
CA TRP A 90 6.78 10.34 -5.85
C TRP A 90 8.08 11.07 -6.22
N SER A 91 9.09 10.28 -6.60
CA SER A 91 10.36 10.73 -7.13
C SER A 91 10.43 10.44 -8.63
N VAL A 92 10.68 11.48 -9.43
CA VAL A 92 10.79 11.46 -10.90
C VAL A 92 9.50 11.05 -11.62
N HIS A 93 9.06 9.79 -11.51
CA HIS A 93 7.79 9.29 -12.04
C HIS A 93 7.10 8.33 -11.05
N ILE A 94 5.78 8.21 -11.18
CA ILE A 94 4.98 7.27 -10.39
C ILE A 94 5.33 5.84 -10.84
N CYS A 95 6.06 5.11 -10.01
CA CYS A 95 6.42 3.71 -10.23
C CYS A 95 6.42 2.95 -8.91
N MET A 96 5.81 1.77 -8.89
CA MET A 96 5.74 0.90 -7.72
C MET A 96 5.73 -0.57 -8.15
N ARG A 97 6.48 -1.40 -7.41
CA ARG A 97 6.22 -2.82 -7.25
C ARG A 97 5.63 -3.01 -5.86
N VAL A 98 4.62 -3.84 -5.74
CA VAL A 98 3.87 -4.01 -4.50
C VAL A 98 3.67 -5.48 -4.17
N GLU A 99 3.59 -5.77 -2.89
CA GLU A 99 3.20 -7.08 -2.36
C GLU A 99 2.20 -6.87 -1.22
N VAL A 100 1.16 -7.70 -1.17
CA VAL A 100 0.11 -7.65 -0.14
C VAL A 100 0.13 -8.96 0.62
N TYR A 101 0.40 -8.88 1.92
CA TYR A 101 0.47 -10.04 2.79
C TYR A 101 -0.80 -10.14 3.63
N GLY A 102 -1.25 -11.37 3.82
CA GLY A 102 -2.51 -11.64 4.50
C GLY A 102 -2.74 -13.12 4.77
N CYS A 103 -3.90 -13.43 5.32
CA CYS A 103 -4.39 -14.79 5.53
C CYS A 103 -5.88 -14.90 5.16
N SER A 104 -6.35 -16.13 4.98
CA SER A 104 -7.77 -16.41 4.77
C SER A 104 -8.60 -15.98 5.99
N THR A 105 -9.84 -15.55 5.75
CA THR A 105 -10.78 -15.23 6.83
C THR A 105 -11.47 -16.46 7.42
N GLN A 106 -11.18 -17.64 6.90
CA GLN A 106 -11.61 -18.97 7.35
C GLN A 106 -10.40 -19.89 7.42
#